data_AF-A0A0B8PAH6-F1
#
_entry.id   AF-A0A0B8PAH6-F1
#
_cell.length_a   1.000
_cell.length_b   1.000
_cell.length_c   1.000
_cell.angle_alpha   90.00
_cell.angle_beta   90.00
_cell.angle_gamma   90.00
#
_symmetry.space_group_name_H-M   'P 1'
#
loop_
_entity.id
_entity.type
_entity.pdbx_description
1 polymer ?
#
loop_
_entity_poly.entity_id
_entity_poly.type
_entity_poly.pdbx_seq_one_letter_code
_entity_poly.pdbx_strand_id
1 'polypeptide(L)' 'MRASAYPAEDSMLLKTPLEIMPLYLYLMSEQSQAINGLCIDAQPK' A
#
# COMPACT_ATOMS: atom_id res chain seq x y z
N MET A 1 8.73 -11.33 5.38
CA MET A 1 7.30 -11.59 5.62
C MET A 1 6.58 -12.07 4.37
N ARG A 2 6.59 -11.33 3.23
CA ARG A 2 5.99 -11.84 1.96
C ARG A 2 6.86 -12.89 1.27
N ALA A 3 8.17 -12.66 1.16
CA ALA A 3 9.09 -13.61 0.53
C ALA A 3 9.08 -15.00 1.20
N SER A 4 8.86 -15.06 2.51
CA SER A 4 8.69 -16.33 3.25
C SER A 4 7.33 -16.99 3.03
N ALA A 5 6.28 -16.21 2.71
CA ALA A 5 4.93 -16.71 2.47
C ALA A 5 4.68 -17.10 1.01
N TYR A 6 5.37 -16.44 0.07
CA TYR A 6 5.27 -16.65 -1.38
C TYR A 6 6.67 -16.83 -2.00
N PRO A 7 7.36 -17.95 -1.72
CA PRO A 7 8.74 -18.16 -2.17
C PRO A 7 8.88 -18.35 -3.69
N ALA A 8 7.79 -18.72 -4.39
CA ALA A 8 7.77 -18.91 -5.84
C ALA A 8 7.30 -17.67 -6.62
N GLU A 9 6.95 -16.57 -5.94
CA GLU A 9 6.52 -15.33 -6.57
C GLU A 9 7.73 -14.51 -7.04
N ASP A 10 7.66 -13.93 -8.24
CA ASP A 10 8.70 -13.03 -8.73
C ASP A 10 8.54 -11.64 -8.08
N SER A 11 9.49 -11.29 -7.21
CA SER A 11 9.51 -10.00 -6.53
C SER A 11 9.65 -8.80 -7.47
N MET A 12 10.17 -8.98 -8.69
CA MET A 12 10.34 -7.89 -9.65
C MET A 12 9.01 -7.46 -10.29
N LEU A 13 7.97 -8.29 -10.20
CA LEU A 13 6.63 -7.95 -10.67
C LEU A 13 5.81 -7.20 -9.61
N LEU A 14 6.34 -7.07 -8.39
CA LEU A 14 5.66 -6.41 -7.27
C LEU A 14 6.04 -4.93 -7.19
N LYS A 15 5.07 -4.10 -6.83
CA LYS A 15 5.35 -2.70 -6.47
C LYS A 15 6.26 -2.67 -5.25
N THR A 16 7.26 -1.81 -5.31
CA THR A 16 8.15 -1.52 -4.19
C THR A 16 7.40 -0.78 -3.09
N PRO A 17 7.90 -0.83 -1.84
CA PRO A 17 7.30 -0.06 -0.75
C PRO A 17 7.20 1.44 -1.02
N LEU A 18 8.19 2.00 -1.75
CA LEU A 18 8.23 3.42 -2.08
C LEU A 18 7.09 3.80 -3.03
N GLU A 19 6.75 2.94 -3.99
CA GLU A 19 5.70 3.20 -4.99
C GLU A 19 4.29 3.25 -4.38
N ILE A 20 4.08 2.62 -3.22
CA ILE A 20 2.78 2.61 -2.53
C ILE A 20 2.66 3.69 -1.44
N MET A 21 3.72 4.45 -1.17
CA MET A 21 3.73 5.52 -0.15
C MET A 21 2.71 6.66 -0.36
N PRO A 22 2.28 7.03 -1.58
CA PRO A 22 1.34 8.15 -1.75
C PRO A 22 0.06 8.03 -0.93
N LEU A 23 -0.51 6.81 -0.80
CA LEU A 23 -1.70 6.61 0.04
C LEU A 23 -1.40 6.86 1.52
N TYR A 24 -0.26 6.39 2.02
CA TYR A 24 0.12 6.60 3.42
C TYR A 24 0.33 8.08 3.73
N LEU A 25 0.98 8.82 2.82
CA LEU A 25 1.15 10.27 2.96
C LEU A 25 -0.21 10.99 2.91
N TYR A 26 -1.13 10.56 2.04
CA TYR A 26 -2.48 11.10 1.98
C TYR A 26 -3.23 10.91 3.31
N LEU A 27 -3.19 9.71 3.90
CA LEU A 27 -3.83 9.42 5.19
C LEU A 27 -3.21 10.18 6.37
N MET A 28 -2.01 10.73 6.20
CA MET A 28 -1.33 11.58 7.20
C MET A 28 -1.49 13.07 6.90
N SER A 29 -2.11 13.44 5.78
CA SER A 29 -2.32 14.83 5.38
C SER A 29 -3.67 15.35 5.86
N GLU A 30 -3.80 16.68 5.93
CA GLU A 30 -5.06 17.34 6.29
C GLU A 30 -6.21 16.99 5.33
N GLN A 31 -5.89 16.57 4.10
CA GLN A 31 -6.87 16.20 3.07
C GLN A 31 -7.66 14.93 3.43
N SER A 32 -7.16 14.13 4.37
CA SER A 32 -7.81 12.90 4.82
C SER A 32 -8.56 13.06 6.15
N GLN A 33 -8.66 14.26 6.73
CA GLN A 33 -9.27 14.47 8.06
C GLN A 33 -10.71 13.94 8.18
N ALA A 34 -11.51 14.03 7.11
CA ALA A 34 -12.88 13.53 7.10
C ALA A 34 -12.99 12.02 6.81
N ILE A 35 -11.89 11.38 6.41
CA ILE A 35 -11.85 9.97 5.98
C ILE A 35 -11.61 9.07 7.18
N ASN A 36 -12.67 8.41 7.66
CA ASN A 36 -12.61 7.54 8.84
C ASN A 36 -13.47 6.28 8.65
N GLY A 37 -13.08 5.16 9.27
CA GLY A 37 -13.86 3.91 9.24
C GLY A 37 -13.86 3.19 7.88
N LEU A 38 -12.93 3.53 6.99
CA LEU A 38 -12.82 2.97 5.65
C LEU A 38 -11.64 2.01 5.54
N CYS A 39 -11.78 1.03 4.65
CA CYS A 39 -10.69 0.17 4.21
C CYS A 39 -10.28 0.64 2.81
N ILE A 40 -9.04 1.12 2.66
CA ILE A 40 -8.55 1.72 1.42
C ILE A 40 -7.36 0.90 0.90
N ASP A 41 -7.44 0.46 -0.34
CA ASP A 41 -6.39 -0.32 -0.98
C ASP A 41 -5.25 0.58 -1.48
N ALA A 42 -4.03 0.34 -1.01
CA ALA A 42 -2.82 1.00 -1.51
C ALA A 42 -2.48 0.61 -2.96
N GLN A 43 -3.03 -0.50 -3.43
CA GLN A 43 -2.83 -1.05 -4.76
C GLN A 43 -4.18 -1.54 -5.30
N PRO A 44 -5.02 -0.66 -5.89
CA PRO A 44 -6.23 -1.08 -6.56
C PRO A 44 -5.91 -2.03 -7.73
N LYS A 45 -6.88 -2.89 -8.07
CA LYS A 45 -6.76 -3.90 -9.14
C LYS A 45 -6.45 -3.30 -10.51
#